data_AF-A0A974D3L4-F1
#
_entry.id   AF-A0A974D3L4-F1
#
_cell.length_a   1.000
_cell.length_b   1.000
_cell.length_c   1.000
_cell.angle_alpha   90.00
_cell.angle_beta   90.00
_cell.angle_gamma   90.00
#
_symmetry.space_group_name_H-M   'P 1'
#
loop_
_entity.id
_entity.type
_entity.pdbx_description
1 polymer ?
#
loop_
_entity_poly.entity_id
_entity_poly.type
_entity_poly.pdbx_seq_one_letter_code
_entity_poly.pdbx_strand_id
1 'polypeptide(L)'
;MDLVYEELIGEIDLVYEGLIGEMDLLYKELIGEMDLVYKELIGEMDLVYEKLIGEMDLVYEELIGEMDLVYEELIGEMDLVYEELIGEMDLVYEELIGEMDLVYEELIGEIDLVYEGLIGEMDLVYKELIGELDLVYKELIGEMDLVYEELIGEMDLVYEELIGEMDLVYDELIGEMDLVYEELIGEMDLVYEELIGEMDLVYEELIEARLTGLGSTSAFNSGLSVQEKPSANWMPPGLNKRGVKQEFWMSKGARSL
;
A
#
# COMPACT_ATOMS: atom_id res chain seq x y z
N MET A 1 -123.56 103.92 -48.76
CA MET A 1 -123.26 102.70 -49.53
C MET A 1 -122.03 102.06 -48.90
N ASP A 2 -120.93 102.78 -48.92
CA ASP A 2 -119.87 102.95 -47.91
C ASP A 2 -119.90 102.00 -46.70
N LEU A 3 -120.81 102.14 -45.72
CA LEU A 3 -120.83 101.27 -44.52
C LEU A 3 -120.86 99.76 -44.83
N VAL A 4 -121.55 99.34 -45.89
CA VAL A 4 -121.63 97.92 -46.30
C VAL A 4 -120.33 97.48 -47.01
N TYR A 5 -119.58 98.42 -47.60
CA TYR A 5 -118.23 98.15 -48.11
C TYR A 5 -117.20 98.10 -46.98
N GLU A 6 -117.29 98.96 -45.95
CA GLU A 6 -116.41 98.91 -44.78
C GLU A 6 -116.64 97.62 -43.97
N GLU A 7 -117.89 97.21 -43.78
CA GLU A 7 -118.27 95.93 -43.15
C GLU A 7 -117.70 94.73 -43.93
N LEU A 8 -117.89 94.70 -45.25
CA LEU A 8 -117.35 93.65 -46.12
C LEU A 8 -115.80 93.61 -46.14
N ILE A 9 -115.14 94.76 -46.09
CA ILE A 9 -113.67 94.83 -46.00
C ILE A 9 -113.20 94.29 -44.64
N GLY A 10 -113.87 94.66 -43.54
CA GLY A 10 -113.56 94.13 -42.20
C GLY A 10 -113.75 92.61 -42.08
N GLU A 11 -114.79 92.05 -42.70
CA GLU A 11 -114.95 90.58 -42.79
C GLU A 11 -113.83 89.93 -43.61
N ILE A 12 -113.42 90.54 -44.73
CA ILE A 12 -112.33 90.05 -45.58
C ILE A 12 -110.99 90.10 -44.84
N ASP A 13 -110.68 91.19 -44.14
CA ASP A 13 -109.43 91.35 -43.38
C ASP A 13 -109.36 90.33 -42.22
N LEU A 14 -110.46 90.10 -41.49
CA LEU A 14 -110.52 89.05 -40.45
C LEU A 14 -110.33 87.64 -41.02
N VAL A 15 -110.86 87.36 -42.21
CA VAL A 15 -110.61 86.07 -42.90
C VAL A 15 -109.16 85.95 -43.35
N TYR A 16 -108.51 87.02 -43.80
CA TYR A 16 -107.09 87.02 -44.14
C TYR A 16 -106.19 86.85 -42.91
N GLU A 17 -106.44 87.55 -41.80
CA GLU A 17 -105.70 87.37 -40.55
C GLU A 17 -105.87 85.95 -40.00
N GLY A 18 -107.09 85.39 -40.05
CA GLY A 18 -107.37 84.00 -39.69
C GLY A 18 -106.56 83.01 -40.53
N LEU A 19 -106.61 83.14 -41.86
CA LEU A 19 -105.86 82.29 -42.80
C LEU A 19 -104.33 82.36 -42.56
N ILE A 20 -103.80 83.55 -42.26
CA ILE A 20 -102.39 83.76 -41.94
C ILE A 20 -102.03 83.07 -40.60
N GLY A 21 -102.90 83.17 -39.60
CA GLY A 21 -102.72 82.49 -38.30
C GLY A 21 -102.77 80.96 -38.42
N GLU A 22 -103.71 80.40 -39.19
CA GLU A 22 -103.78 78.97 -39.49
C GLU A 22 -102.52 78.49 -40.23
N MET A 23 -102.04 79.26 -41.21
CA MET A 23 -100.84 78.93 -41.97
C MET A 23 -99.55 78.99 -41.12
N ASP A 24 -99.44 79.94 -40.19
CA ASP A 24 -98.33 80.04 -39.22
C ASP A 24 -98.36 78.88 -38.21
N LEU A 25 -99.54 78.44 -37.76
CA LEU A 25 -99.68 77.24 -36.92
C LEU A 25 -99.27 75.97 -37.67
N LEU A 26 -99.77 75.74 -38.88
CA LEU A 26 -99.39 74.60 -39.73
C LEU A 26 -97.89 74.58 -40.03
N TYR A 27 -97.26 75.73 -40.25
CA TYR A 27 -95.82 75.82 -40.49
C TYR A 27 -94.99 75.49 -39.25
N LYS A 28 -95.47 75.86 -38.05
CA LYS A 28 -94.86 75.48 -36.76
C LYS A 28 -95.03 74.00 -36.45
N GLU A 29 -96.20 73.44 -36.73
CA GLU A 29 -96.49 72.01 -36.59
C GLU A 29 -95.58 71.17 -37.48
N LEU A 30 -95.50 71.50 -38.78
CA LEU A 30 -94.61 70.85 -39.75
C LEU A 30 -93.12 70.92 -39.35
N ILE A 31 -92.66 72.06 -38.80
CA ILE A 31 -91.30 72.18 -38.28
C ILE A 31 -91.09 71.30 -37.04
N GLY A 32 -92.09 71.21 -36.15
CA GLY A 32 -92.05 70.35 -34.97
C GLY A 32 -92.00 68.86 -35.32
N GLU A 33 -92.83 68.41 -36.27
CA GLU A 33 -92.77 67.04 -36.81
C GLU A 33 -91.41 66.74 -37.44
N MET A 34 -90.89 67.65 -38.26
CA MET A 34 -89.57 67.49 -38.90
C MET A 34 -88.42 67.42 -37.88
N ASP A 35 -88.44 68.25 -36.83
CA ASP A 35 -87.46 68.22 -35.73
C ASP A 35 -87.53 66.93 -34.90
N LEU A 36 -88.73 66.37 -34.69
CA LEU A 36 -88.90 65.05 -34.07
C LEU A 36 -88.31 63.93 -34.95
N VAL A 37 -88.61 63.92 -36.25
CA VAL A 37 -88.07 62.92 -37.20
C VAL A 37 -86.54 63.00 -37.29
N TYR A 38 -85.95 64.20 -37.28
CA TYR A 38 -84.49 64.35 -37.24
C TYR A 38 -83.88 63.81 -35.94
N LYS A 39 -84.54 64.02 -34.79
CA LYS A 39 -84.06 63.49 -33.49
C LYS A 39 -84.17 61.97 -33.40
N GLU A 40 -85.25 61.40 -33.92
CA GLU A 40 -85.44 59.95 -34.01
C GLU A 40 -84.36 59.31 -34.90
N LEU A 41 -84.14 59.86 -36.09
CA LEU A 41 -83.09 59.38 -37.01
C LEU A 41 -81.67 59.49 -36.43
N ILE A 42 -81.37 60.56 -35.67
CA ILE A 42 -80.08 60.68 -34.96
C ILE A 42 -79.96 59.62 -33.87
N GLY A 43 -81.01 59.41 -33.07
CA GLY A 43 -81.02 58.38 -32.02
C GLY A 43 -80.89 56.95 -32.56
N GLU A 44 -81.54 56.64 -33.69
CA GLU A 44 -81.35 55.35 -34.39
C GLU A 44 -79.90 55.20 -34.88
N MET A 45 -79.32 56.25 -35.46
CA MET A 45 -77.94 56.25 -35.95
C MET A 45 -76.92 56.08 -34.80
N ASP A 46 -77.11 56.76 -33.68
CA ASP A 46 -76.25 56.66 -32.50
C ASP A 46 -76.30 55.24 -31.91
N LEU A 47 -77.49 54.63 -31.80
CA LEU A 47 -77.65 53.22 -31.37
C LEU A 47 -76.97 52.22 -32.32
N VAL A 48 -76.97 52.49 -33.63
CA VAL A 48 -76.24 51.67 -34.61
C VAL A 48 -74.73 51.82 -34.44
N TYR A 49 -74.22 53.03 -34.14
CA TYR A 49 -72.80 53.23 -33.84
C TYR A 49 -72.37 52.57 -32.53
N GLU A 50 -73.12 52.72 -31.43
CA GLU A 50 -72.83 52.04 -30.16
C GLU A 50 -72.78 50.52 -30.33
N LYS A 51 -73.75 49.95 -31.06
CA LYS A 51 -73.80 48.52 -31.37
C LYS A 51 -72.59 48.06 -32.19
N LEU A 52 -72.19 48.82 -33.22
CA LEU A 52 -71.05 48.49 -34.07
C LEU A 52 -69.71 48.60 -33.33
N ILE A 53 -69.57 49.55 -32.40
CA ILE A 53 -68.41 49.65 -31.51
C ILE A 53 -68.36 48.43 -30.59
N GLY A 54 -69.45 48.07 -29.91
CA GLY A 54 -69.50 46.90 -29.04
C GLY A 54 -69.24 45.56 -29.77
N GLU A 55 -69.72 45.41 -31.02
CA GLU A 55 -69.41 44.25 -31.86
C GLU A 55 -67.93 44.22 -32.28
N MET A 56 -67.31 45.37 -32.51
CA MET A 56 -65.87 45.47 -32.83
C MET A 56 -64.99 45.21 -31.60
N ASP A 57 -65.36 45.71 -30.43
CA ASP A 57 -64.62 45.49 -29.17
C ASP A 57 -64.62 44.01 -28.79
N LEU A 58 -65.76 43.32 -28.92
CA LEU A 58 -65.84 41.86 -28.70
C LEU A 58 -64.93 41.06 -29.64
N VAL A 59 -64.82 41.46 -30.91
CA VAL A 59 -63.91 40.82 -31.88
C VAL A 59 -62.44 41.08 -31.53
N TYR A 60 -62.11 42.24 -30.95
CA TYR A 60 -60.76 42.48 -30.43
C TYR A 60 -60.46 41.64 -29.16
N GLU A 61 -61.41 41.50 -28.24
CA GLU A 61 -61.25 40.64 -27.06
C GLU A 61 -61.07 39.16 -27.46
N GLU A 62 -61.86 38.66 -28.41
CA GLU A 62 -61.75 37.30 -28.95
C GLU A 62 -60.38 37.06 -29.62
N LEU A 63 -59.93 37.98 -30.48
CA LEU A 63 -58.64 37.89 -31.17
C LEU A 63 -57.43 37.96 -30.21
N ILE A 64 -57.53 38.74 -29.13
CA ILE A 64 -56.49 38.77 -28.08
C ILE A 64 -56.47 37.44 -27.33
N GLY A 65 -57.64 36.88 -26.97
CA GLY A 65 -57.75 35.58 -26.32
C GLY A 65 -57.19 34.43 -27.16
N GLU A 66 -57.48 34.40 -28.47
CA GLU A 66 -56.87 33.43 -29.40
C GLU A 66 -55.34 33.58 -29.46
N MET A 67 -54.83 34.82 -29.51
CA MET A 67 -53.39 35.09 -29.57
C MET A 67 -52.68 34.68 -28.26
N ASP A 68 -53.26 34.98 -27.10
CA ASP A 68 -52.69 34.61 -25.80
C ASP A 68 -52.66 33.08 -25.62
N LEU A 69 -53.70 32.35 -26.06
CA LEU A 69 -53.71 30.88 -26.06
C LEU A 69 -52.60 30.29 -26.95
N VAL A 70 -52.36 30.86 -28.13
CA VAL A 70 -51.25 30.43 -29.02
C VAL A 70 -49.89 30.72 -28.40
N TYR A 71 -49.74 31.80 -27.61
CA TYR A 71 -48.50 32.04 -26.85
C TYR A 71 -48.32 31.05 -25.69
N GLU A 72 -49.38 30.70 -24.95
CA GLU A 72 -49.32 29.68 -23.89
C GLU A 72 -48.96 28.29 -24.46
N GLU A 73 -49.56 27.90 -25.59
CA GLU A 73 -49.24 26.63 -26.28
C GLU A 73 -47.76 26.61 -26.75
N LEU A 74 -47.28 27.67 -27.40
CA LEU A 74 -45.90 27.78 -27.88
C LEU A 74 -44.86 27.78 -26.73
N ILE A 75 -45.18 28.38 -25.59
CA ILE A 75 -44.33 28.32 -24.39
C ILE A 75 -44.30 26.88 -23.84
N GLY A 76 -45.45 26.21 -23.77
CA GLY A 76 -45.54 24.81 -23.33
C GLY A 76 -44.78 23.84 -24.22
N GLU A 77 -44.86 23.98 -25.54
CA GLU A 77 -44.05 23.20 -26.49
C GLU A 77 -42.54 23.46 -26.29
N MET A 78 -42.15 24.72 -26.11
CA MET A 78 -40.75 25.09 -25.91
C MET A 78 -40.19 24.54 -24.59
N ASP A 79 -40.95 24.61 -23.50
CA ASP A 79 -40.55 24.09 -22.18
C ASP A 79 -40.39 22.56 -22.23
N LEU A 80 -41.29 21.83 -22.90
CA LEU A 80 -41.17 20.39 -23.11
C LEU A 80 -39.90 20.02 -23.90
N VAL A 81 -39.56 20.78 -24.95
CA VAL A 81 -38.32 20.58 -25.71
C VAL A 81 -37.07 20.86 -24.87
N TYR A 82 -37.12 21.81 -23.93
CA TYR A 82 -36.03 22.03 -22.98
C TYR A 82 -35.91 20.89 -21.95
N GLU A 83 -37.02 20.35 -21.43
CA GLU A 83 -36.99 19.19 -20.53
C GLU A 83 -36.45 17.93 -21.23
N GLU A 84 -36.85 17.67 -22.47
CA GLU A 84 -36.34 16.55 -23.29
C GLU A 84 -34.82 16.70 -23.55
N LEU A 85 -34.36 17.88 -23.95
CA LEU A 85 -32.94 18.15 -24.21
C LEU A 85 -32.07 18.03 -22.94
N ILE A 86 -32.59 18.42 -21.77
CA ILE A 86 -31.90 18.22 -20.49
C ILE A 86 -31.83 16.72 -20.16
N GLY A 87 -32.91 15.97 -20.36
CA GLY A 87 -32.93 14.52 -20.16
C GLY A 87 -31.98 13.76 -21.07
N GLU A 88 -31.89 14.10 -22.36
CA GLU A 88 -30.90 13.53 -23.28
C GLU A 88 -29.46 13.86 -22.83
N MET A 89 -29.21 15.09 -22.40
CA MET A 89 -27.88 15.51 -21.95
C MET A 89 -27.45 14.79 -20.65
N ASP A 90 -28.36 14.62 -19.69
CA ASP A 90 -28.08 13.90 -18.44
C ASP A 90 -27.79 12.41 -18.70
N LEU A 91 -28.54 11.77 -19.61
CA LEU A 91 -28.26 10.38 -20.04
C LEU A 91 -26.88 10.22 -20.68
N VAL A 92 -26.47 11.18 -21.54
CA VAL A 92 -25.12 11.20 -22.15
C VAL A 92 -24.03 11.40 -21.10
N TYR A 93 -24.28 12.18 -20.03
CA TYR A 93 -23.35 12.29 -18.91
C TYR A 93 -23.25 11.01 -18.09
N GLU A 94 -24.37 10.31 -17.83
CA GLU A 94 -24.35 9.01 -17.13
C GLU A 94 -23.59 7.94 -17.94
N GLU A 95 -23.81 7.86 -19.26
CA GLU A 95 -23.10 6.93 -20.16
C GLU A 95 -21.59 7.21 -20.18
N LEU A 96 -21.18 8.47 -20.33
CA LEU A 96 -19.77 8.89 -20.34
C LEU A 96 -19.06 8.61 -19.00
N ILE A 97 -19.75 8.74 -17.86
CA ILE A 97 -19.20 8.37 -16.56
C ILE A 97 -19.03 6.85 -16.46
N GLY A 98 -20.02 6.07 -16.92
CA GLY A 98 -19.94 4.61 -16.96
C GLY A 98 -18.80 4.08 -17.84
N GLU A 99 -18.58 4.65 -19.03
CA GLU A 99 -17.43 4.32 -19.87
C GLU A 99 -16.10 4.64 -19.17
N MET A 100 -16.01 5.80 -18.51
CA MET A 100 -14.79 6.23 -17.81
C MET A 100 -14.47 5.31 -16.62
N ASP A 101 -15.46 4.93 -15.83
CA ASP A 101 -15.28 4.03 -14.69
C ASP A 101 -14.83 2.62 -15.14
N LEU A 102 -15.38 2.08 -16.24
CA LEU A 102 -14.94 0.82 -16.83
C LEU A 102 -13.47 0.86 -17.29
N VAL A 103 -13.03 1.97 -17.91
CA VAL A 103 -11.63 2.17 -18.32
C VAL A 103 -10.70 2.27 -17.10
N TYR A 104 -11.17 2.84 -15.98
CA TYR A 104 -10.41 2.84 -14.73
C TYR A 104 -10.29 1.43 -14.11
N GLU A 105 -11.36 0.62 -14.11
CA GLU A 105 -11.31 -0.76 -13.63
C GLU A 105 -10.36 -1.64 -14.48
N GLU A 106 -10.42 -1.53 -15.81
CA GLU A 106 -9.52 -2.25 -16.73
C GLU A 106 -8.05 -1.88 -16.49
N LEU A 107 -7.73 -0.58 -16.39
CA LEU A 107 -6.37 -0.10 -16.14
C LEU A 107 -5.81 -0.56 -14.78
N ILE A 108 -6.64 -0.61 -13.73
CA ILE A 108 -6.24 -1.14 -12.42
C ILE A 108 -5.94 -2.65 -12.54
N GLY A 109 -6.78 -3.40 -13.26
CA GLY A 109 -6.57 -4.83 -13.52
C GLY A 109 -5.28 -5.12 -14.28
N GLU A 110 -4.93 -4.34 -15.31
CA GLU A 110 -3.65 -4.46 -16.01
C GLU A 110 -2.45 -4.19 -15.07
N ILE A 111 -2.55 -3.17 -14.22
CA ILE A 111 -1.49 -2.80 -13.26
C ILE A 111 -1.27 -3.91 -12.22
N ASP A 112 -2.33 -4.48 -11.66
CA ASP A 112 -2.24 -5.58 -10.70
C ASP A 112 -1.61 -6.84 -11.31
N LEU A 113 -1.96 -7.18 -12.56
CA LEU A 113 -1.35 -8.31 -13.28
C LEU A 113 0.14 -8.09 -13.54
N VAL A 114 0.56 -6.86 -13.86
CA VAL A 114 1.98 -6.50 -14.03
C VAL A 114 2.73 -6.61 -12.69
N TYR A 115 2.11 -6.21 -11.58
CA TYR A 115 2.70 -6.38 -10.24
C TYR A 115 2.83 -7.84 -9.83
N GLU A 116 1.82 -8.68 -10.06
CA GLU A 116 1.89 -10.13 -9.77
C GLU A 116 2.99 -10.81 -10.60
N GLY A 117 3.09 -10.48 -11.88
CA GLY A 117 4.16 -10.97 -12.76
C GLY A 117 5.56 -10.60 -12.27
N LEU A 118 5.78 -9.32 -11.92
CA LEU A 118 7.08 -8.83 -11.44
C LEU A 118 7.47 -9.44 -10.08
N ILE A 119 6.49 -9.66 -9.19
CA ILE A 119 6.72 -10.42 -7.95
C ILE A 119 7.15 -11.85 -8.28
N GLY A 120 6.45 -12.54 -9.19
CA GLY A 120 6.78 -13.90 -9.61
C GLY A 120 8.19 -14.04 -10.22
N GLU A 121 8.61 -13.10 -11.07
CA GLU A 121 9.97 -13.05 -11.62
C GLU A 121 11.03 -12.85 -10.53
N MET A 122 10.82 -11.90 -9.62
CA MET A 122 11.73 -11.66 -8.50
C MET A 122 11.83 -12.87 -7.56
N ASP A 123 10.72 -13.58 -7.34
CA ASP A 123 10.64 -14.78 -6.52
C ASP A 123 11.34 -15.99 -7.18
N LEU A 124 11.47 -16.01 -8.52
CA LEU A 124 12.28 -16.99 -9.26
C LEU A 124 13.78 -16.67 -9.13
N VAL A 125 14.19 -15.42 -9.40
CA VAL A 125 15.58 -14.96 -9.28
C VAL A 125 16.13 -15.20 -7.87
N TYR A 126 15.31 -14.97 -6.84
CA TYR A 126 15.72 -15.23 -5.45
C TYR A 126 15.95 -16.73 -5.14
N LYS A 127 15.17 -17.63 -5.76
CA LYS A 127 15.37 -19.09 -5.63
C LYS A 127 16.62 -19.56 -6.38
N GLU A 128 16.87 -19.02 -7.56
CA GLU A 128 18.08 -19.31 -8.36
C GLU A 128 19.34 -18.89 -7.61
N LEU A 129 19.38 -17.66 -7.08
CA LEU A 129 20.50 -17.14 -6.29
C LEU A 129 20.78 -17.96 -5.01
N ILE A 130 19.74 -18.46 -4.34
CA ILE A 130 19.90 -19.37 -3.20
C ILE A 130 20.47 -20.72 -3.64
N GLY A 131 20.06 -21.24 -4.80
CA GLY A 131 20.59 -22.47 -5.38
C GLY A 131 22.08 -22.37 -5.72
N GLU A 132 22.49 -21.27 -6.36
CA GLU A 132 23.91 -20.99 -6.63
C GLU A 132 24.73 -20.89 -5.31
N LEU A 133 24.20 -20.18 -4.30
CA LEU A 133 24.86 -20.04 -3.00
C LEU A 133 25.06 -21.38 -2.29
N ASP A 134 24.04 -22.25 -2.30
CA ASP A 134 24.09 -23.60 -1.72
C ASP A 134 25.08 -24.53 -2.45
N LEU A 135 25.23 -24.39 -3.77
CA LEU A 135 26.27 -25.09 -4.53
C LEU A 135 27.68 -24.61 -4.14
N VAL A 136 27.92 -23.29 -4.09
CA VAL A 136 29.21 -22.72 -3.69
C VAL A 136 29.58 -23.10 -2.24
N TYR A 137 28.61 -23.15 -1.33
CA TYR A 137 28.86 -23.64 0.03
C TYR A 137 29.24 -25.13 0.09
N LYS A 138 28.63 -25.97 -0.75
CA LYS A 138 28.99 -27.40 -0.83
C LYS A 138 30.36 -27.64 -1.43
N GLU A 139 30.73 -26.88 -2.46
CA GLU A 139 32.05 -26.91 -3.07
C GLU A 139 33.12 -26.50 -2.04
N LEU A 140 32.92 -25.39 -1.34
CA LEU A 140 33.83 -24.91 -0.29
C LEU A 140 33.99 -25.89 0.89
N ILE A 141 32.91 -26.57 1.29
CA ILE A 141 32.99 -27.62 2.33
C ILE A 141 33.79 -28.82 1.80
N GLY A 142 33.56 -29.26 0.56
CA GLY A 142 34.30 -30.35 -0.06
C GLY A 142 35.79 -30.07 -0.21
N GLU A 143 36.18 -28.85 -0.61
CA GLU A 143 37.59 -28.44 -0.64
C GLU A 143 38.22 -28.44 0.78
N MET A 144 37.48 -27.96 1.78
CA MET A 144 37.95 -27.93 3.17
C MET A 144 38.10 -29.33 3.77
N ASP A 145 37.17 -30.25 3.49
CA ASP A 145 37.23 -31.64 3.93
C ASP A 145 38.45 -32.36 3.30
N LEU A 146 38.72 -32.15 2.01
CA LEU A 146 39.92 -32.68 1.33
C LEU A 146 41.23 -32.17 1.95
N VAL A 147 41.31 -30.87 2.27
CA VAL A 147 42.48 -30.28 2.95
C VAL A 147 42.64 -30.84 4.37
N TYR A 148 41.55 -31.18 5.06
CA TYR A 148 41.62 -31.87 6.35
C TYR A 148 42.11 -33.33 6.22
N GLU A 149 41.67 -34.07 5.22
CA GLU A 149 42.17 -35.44 4.95
C GLU A 149 43.67 -35.43 4.58
N GLU A 150 44.11 -34.50 3.74
CA GLU A 150 45.54 -34.33 3.39
C GLU A 150 46.41 -34.00 4.61
N LEU A 151 45.97 -33.06 5.45
CA LEU A 151 46.70 -32.66 6.66
C LEU A 151 46.79 -33.79 7.70
N ILE A 152 45.75 -34.62 7.82
CA ILE A 152 45.79 -35.81 8.68
C ILE A 152 46.79 -36.83 8.12
N GLY A 153 46.77 -37.07 6.80
CA GLY A 153 47.71 -37.97 6.14
C GLY A 153 49.18 -37.56 6.28
N GLU A 154 49.50 -36.28 6.13
CA GLU A 154 50.87 -35.77 6.41
C GLU A 154 51.26 -35.96 7.89
N MET A 155 50.33 -35.70 8.82
CA MET A 155 50.61 -35.85 10.25
C MET A 155 50.83 -37.31 10.66
N ASP A 156 50.05 -38.25 10.12
CA ASP A 156 50.22 -39.68 10.38
C ASP A 156 51.57 -40.19 9.83
N LEU A 157 51.99 -39.74 8.63
CA LEU A 157 53.32 -40.06 8.07
C LEU A 157 54.47 -39.54 8.95
N VAL A 158 54.36 -38.32 9.48
CA VAL A 158 55.35 -37.76 10.43
C VAL A 158 55.37 -38.53 11.75
N TYR A 159 54.23 -39.07 12.21
CA TYR A 159 54.19 -39.97 13.36
C TYR A 159 54.85 -41.32 13.09
N GLU A 160 54.65 -41.94 11.91
CA GLU A 160 55.33 -43.18 11.54
C GLU A 160 56.85 -43.00 11.42
N GLU A 161 57.31 -41.89 10.82
CA GLU A 161 58.75 -41.57 10.71
C GLU A 161 59.40 -41.38 12.10
N LEU A 162 58.74 -40.62 12.99
CA LEU A 162 59.23 -40.38 14.36
C LEU A 162 59.27 -41.66 15.22
N ILE A 163 58.33 -42.58 15.04
CA ILE A 163 58.35 -43.90 15.70
C ILE A 163 59.52 -44.73 15.15
N GLY A 164 59.72 -44.74 13.83
CA GLY A 164 60.83 -45.45 13.19
C GLY A 164 62.22 -44.96 13.64
N GLU A 165 62.43 -43.64 13.76
CA GLU A 165 63.67 -43.11 14.34
C GLU A 165 63.85 -43.51 15.82
N MET A 166 62.77 -43.49 16.61
CA MET A 166 62.82 -43.86 18.03
C MET A 166 63.12 -45.34 18.24
N ASP A 167 62.55 -46.23 17.43
CA ASP A 167 62.82 -47.68 17.48
C ASP A 167 64.29 -47.97 17.08
N LEU A 168 64.82 -47.31 16.05
CA LEU A 168 66.23 -47.44 15.64
C LEU A 168 67.21 -47.02 16.75
N VAL A 169 66.93 -45.92 17.45
CA VAL A 169 67.71 -45.46 18.61
C VAL A 169 67.59 -46.44 19.79
N TYR A 170 66.46 -47.13 19.93
CA TYR A 170 66.27 -48.16 20.96
C TYR A 170 67.07 -49.43 20.67
N ASP A 171 67.07 -49.89 19.41
CA ASP A 171 67.86 -51.04 18.96
C ASP A 171 69.38 -50.76 19.05
N GLU A 172 69.84 -49.56 18.68
CA GLU A 172 71.25 -49.15 18.85
C GLU A 172 71.66 -49.15 20.33
N LEU A 173 70.81 -48.62 21.22
CA LEU A 173 71.07 -48.59 22.67
C LEU A 173 71.09 -50.00 23.29
N ILE A 174 70.24 -50.92 22.81
CA ILE A 174 70.28 -52.33 23.24
C ILE A 174 71.57 -53.00 22.75
N GLY A 175 71.97 -52.80 21.49
CA GLY A 175 73.19 -53.38 20.92
C GLY A 175 74.47 -52.94 21.66
N GLU A 176 74.59 -51.64 21.96
CA GLU A 176 75.70 -51.12 22.78
C GLU A 176 75.68 -51.70 24.21
N MET A 177 74.50 -51.86 24.81
CA MET A 177 74.37 -52.47 26.14
C MET A 177 74.75 -53.96 26.15
N ASP A 178 74.36 -54.73 25.13
CA ASP A 178 74.73 -56.14 24.99
C ASP A 178 76.25 -56.30 24.77
N LEU A 179 76.89 -55.43 23.99
CA LEU A 179 78.35 -55.40 23.83
C LEU A 179 79.08 -55.13 25.15
N VAL A 180 78.58 -54.18 25.96
CA VAL A 180 79.12 -53.91 27.31
C VAL A 180 78.91 -55.09 28.26
N TYR A 181 77.81 -55.84 28.12
CA TYR A 181 77.62 -57.08 28.87
C TYR A 181 78.58 -58.21 28.44
N GLU A 182 78.84 -58.38 27.14
CA GLU A 182 79.84 -59.34 26.64
C GLU A 182 81.26 -58.98 27.10
N GLU A 183 81.66 -57.70 27.05
CA GLU A 183 82.96 -57.24 27.55
C GLU A 183 83.11 -57.49 29.06
N LEU A 184 82.10 -57.16 29.86
CA LEU A 184 82.10 -57.37 31.32
C LEU A 184 82.16 -58.86 31.69
N ILE A 185 81.49 -59.75 30.93
CA ILE A 185 81.59 -61.20 31.11
C ILE A 185 83.00 -61.68 30.75
N GLY A 186 83.58 -61.19 29.65
CA GLY A 186 84.95 -61.51 29.23
C GLY A 186 86.02 -61.10 30.24
N GLU A 187 85.94 -59.88 30.80
CA GLU A 187 86.82 -59.46 31.89
C GLU A 187 86.66 -60.34 33.14
N MET A 188 85.43 -60.69 33.50
CA MET A 188 85.15 -61.53 34.66
C MET A 188 85.67 -62.96 34.49
N ASP A 189 85.53 -63.56 33.30
CA ASP A 189 86.08 -64.88 32.98
C ASP A 189 87.62 -64.87 33.00
N LEU A 190 88.27 -63.82 32.50
CA LEU A 190 89.73 -63.64 32.60
C LEU A 190 90.20 -63.54 34.07
N VAL A 191 89.47 -62.81 34.91
CA VAL A 191 89.75 -62.73 36.36
C VAL A 191 89.53 -64.08 37.05
N TYR A 192 88.56 -64.89 36.60
CA TYR A 192 88.40 -66.26 37.09
C TYR A 192 89.55 -67.19 36.64
N GLU A 193 90.02 -67.09 35.39
CA GLU A 193 91.19 -67.87 34.94
C GLU A 193 92.47 -67.46 35.69
N GLU A 194 92.71 -66.17 35.92
CA GLU A 194 93.85 -65.68 36.71
C GLU A 194 93.79 -66.19 38.16
N LEU A 195 92.63 -66.10 38.82
CA LEU A 195 92.42 -66.58 40.18
C LEU A 195 92.59 -68.11 40.31
N ILE A 196 92.16 -68.87 39.30
CA ILE A 196 92.40 -70.31 39.24
C ILE A 196 93.89 -70.59 39.05
N GLY A 197 94.57 -69.85 38.18
CA GLY A 197 96.02 -69.96 37.97
C GLY A 197 96.84 -69.65 39.22
N GLU A 198 96.52 -68.58 39.95
CA GLU A 198 97.14 -68.28 41.25
C GLU A 198 96.87 -69.40 42.27
N MET A 199 95.63 -69.91 42.32
CA MET A 199 95.27 -71.00 43.25
C MET A 199 96.00 -72.30 42.92
N ASP A 200 96.16 -72.65 41.64
CA ASP A 200 96.93 -73.82 41.20
C ASP A 200 98.42 -73.64 41.49
N LEU A 201 99.01 -72.45 41.28
CA LEU A 201 100.39 -72.15 41.68
C LEU A 201 100.59 -72.25 43.20
N VAL A 202 99.62 -71.77 43.99
CA VAL A 202 99.63 -71.96 45.45
C VAL A 202 99.49 -73.45 45.81
N TYR A 203 98.67 -74.23 45.11
CA TYR A 203 98.63 -75.68 45.30
C TYR A 203 99.95 -76.37 44.93
N GLU A 204 100.63 -75.94 43.85
CA GLU A 204 101.95 -76.43 43.47
C GLU A 204 103.01 -76.10 44.55
N GLU A 205 103.09 -74.84 44.99
CA GLU A 205 103.97 -74.43 46.10
C GLU A 205 103.66 -75.23 47.36
N LEU A 206 102.39 -75.53 47.65
CA LEU A 206 101.99 -76.34 48.80
C LEU A 206 102.33 -77.83 48.66
N ILE A 207 102.40 -78.39 47.45
CA ILE A 207 102.90 -79.77 47.24
C ILE A 207 104.43 -79.83 47.17
N GLU A 208 105.14 -78.75 46.82
CA GLU A 208 106.61 -78.65 46.93
C GLU A 208 107.06 -78.34 48.37
N ALA A 209 106.33 -77.46 49.05
CA ALA A 209 106.40 -77.29 50.48
C ALA A 209 106.06 -78.60 51.16
N ARG A 210 105.13 -79.45 50.70
CA ARG A 210 105.03 -80.85 51.17
C ARG A 210 106.28 -81.66 50.81
N LEU A 211 106.75 -81.57 49.56
CA LEU A 211 107.95 -82.20 49.00
C LEU A 211 109.20 -82.04 49.91
N THR A 212 109.23 -80.93 50.66
CA THR A 212 110.31 -80.48 51.55
C THR A 212 109.92 -80.32 53.06
N GLY A 213 108.62 -80.14 53.43
CA GLY A 213 107.94 -79.31 54.53
C GLY A 213 106.31 -79.38 54.77
N LEU A 214 105.33 -78.30 54.53
CA LEU A 214 103.69 -78.06 54.41
C LEU A 214 102.77 -76.58 54.38
N GLY A 215 101.37 -76.31 53.97
CA GLY A 215 100.35 -75.00 54.07
C GLY A 215 98.77 -74.73 53.39
N SER A 216 97.89 -73.55 53.40
CA SER A 216 96.56 -73.00 52.53
C SER A 216 95.28 -71.91 52.96
N THR A 217 94.35 -71.15 52.11
CA THR A 217 92.79 -70.62 52.23
C THR A 217 92.00 -69.20 51.57
N SER A 218 90.60 -68.75 51.60
CA SER A 218 89.79 -67.40 51.06
C SER A 218 88.08 -67.06 50.93
N ALA A 219 87.37 -65.83 50.54
CA ALA A 219 85.82 -65.43 50.10
C ALA A 219 84.90 -63.94 50.23
N PHE A 220 83.65 -63.52 49.58
CA PHE A 220 82.80 -62.08 49.44
C PHE A 220 81.13 -61.75 49.04
N ASN A 221 80.41 -60.46 48.98
CA ASN A 221 79.03 -59.91 48.23
C ASN A 221 77.79 -58.76 48.69
N SER A 222 76.90 -57.90 47.89
CA SER A 222 75.55 -56.97 48.22
C SER A 222 74.60 -55.89 47.22
N GLY A 223 73.34 -55.18 47.48
CA GLY A 223 72.48 -53.98 46.71
C GLY A 223 70.85 -53.40 46.84
N LEU A 224 70.20 -52.19 46.31
CA LEU A 224 68.63 -51.68 46.00
C LEU A 224 67.83 -50.13 46.11
N SER A 225 66.59 -49.61 45.48
CA SER A 225 65.66 -48.21 45.64
C SER A 225 64.25 -47.66 44.77
N VAL A 226 63.29 -46.54 45.01
CA VAL A 226 62.14 -45.69 44.11
C VAL A 226 60.81 -44.64 44.54
N GLN A 227 60.12 -43.62 43.73
CA GLN A 227 58.61 -42.88 43.51
C GLN A 227 57.83 -41.37 43.86
N GLU A 228 56.75 -40.66 43.14
CA GLU A 228 55.62 -39.48 43.52
C GLU A 228 54.33 -38.72 42.61
N LYS A 229 53.46 -37.56 42.89
CA LYS A 229 51.96 -36.96 42.40
C LYS A 229 51.29 -35.34 42.29
N PRO A 230 49.94 -34.85 41.86
CA PRO A 230 49.23 -33.41 41.43
C PRO A 230 47.67 -32.67 41.75
N SER A 231 47.01 -31.49 41.16
CA SER A 231 45.59 -30.63 41.45
C SER A 231 44.73 -29.40 40.52
N ALA A 232 43.58 -28.53 40.85
CA ALA A 232 42.69 -27.37 40.05
C ALA A 232 41.29 -26.40 40.51
N ASN A 233 40.41 -25.49 39.74
CA ASN A 233 39.08 -24.51 40.09
C ASN A 233 38.14 -23.37 39.15
N TRP A 234 37.08 -22.40 39.52
CA TRP A 234 35.93 -21.51 38.68
C TRP A 234 34.91 -20.14 39.12
N MET A 235 33.88 -19.36 38.39
CA MET A 235 33.01 -17.94 38.62
C MET A 235 31.52 -17.29 37.92
N PRO A 236 30.76 -16.02 38.16
CA PRO A 236 29.24 -15.39 37.85
C PRO A 236 28.61 -13.79 37.41
N PRO A 237 27.21 -13.27 37.32
CA PRO A 237 26.39 -12.00 36.59
C PRO A 237 25.21 -10.78 37.11
N GLY A 238 24.22 -9.96 36.35
CA GLY A 238 23.32 -8.56 36.60
C GLY A 238 21.74 -7.93 36.08
N LEU A 239 21.19 -6.56 36.01
CA LEU A 239 19.64 -5.85 35.98
C LEU A 239 18.91 -4.43 35.22
N ASN A 240 17.69 -3.63 35.51
CA ASN A 240 16.73 -2.52 34.68
C ASN A 240 15.75 -1.08 35.07
N LYS A 241 14.52 -0.46 34.48
CA LYS A 241 13.82 1.08 34.34
C LYS A 241 12.16 1.71 34.44
N ARG A 242 11.53 3.02 34.05
CA ARG A 242 10.14 3.97 34.41
C ARG A 242 9.06 5.07 33.51
N GLY A 243 8.23 6.24 33.92
CA GLY A 243 6.87 7.08 33.34
C GLY A 243 6.23 8.73 33.43
N VAL A 244 4.86 9.31 33.22
CA VAL A 244 4.19 10.84 32.85
C VAL A 244 2.68 11.68 33.27
N LYS A 245 1.94 12.85 32.68
CA LYS A 245 0.62 13.86 33.07
C LYS A 245 -0.19 15.12 32.15
N GLN A 246 -1.12 16.22 32.55
CA GLN A 246 -2.13 17.34 31.79
C GLN A 246 -3.29 18.47 32.47
N GLU A 247 -4.27 19.44 31.89
CA GLU A 247 -5.52 20.47 32.42
C GLU A 247 -6.52 21.71 31.61
N PHE A 248 -7.47 22.78 32.08
CA PHE A 248 -8.54 23.90 31.37
C PHE A 248 -9.62 25.18 32.00
N TRP A 249 -10.63 26.08 31.37
CA TRP A 249 -11.49 27.50 31.79
C TRP A 249 -12.92 28.33 31.12
N MET A 250 -13.72 29.53 31.55
CA MET A 250 -15.02 30.45 30.96
C MET A 250 -15.80 31.97 31.47
N SER A 251 -16.91 32.82 30.91
CA SER A 251 -17.78 34.23 31.31
C SER A 251 -19.16 34.97 30.50
N LYS A 252 -20.16 36.11 30.55
CA LYS A 252 -20.84 37.48 31.21
C LYS A 252 -22.42 37.59 31.57
N GLY A 253 -22.81 37.56 32.87
CA GLY A 253 -23.92 38.38 33.48
C GLY A 253 -25.20 37.74 34.08
N ALA A 254 -25.24 37.56 35.42
CA ALA A 254 -26.40 37.26 36.30
C ALA A 254 -27.21 35.95 36.10
N ARG A 255 -27.20 35.10 37.15
CA ARG A 255 -28.22 34.05 37.40
C ARG A 255 -29.29 34.64 38.33
N SER A 256 -30.57 34.32 38.11
CA SER A 256 -31.49 33.81 39.17
C SER A 256 -32.96 33.82 38.73
N LEU A 257 -33.34 32.89 37.85
CA LEU A 257 -34.53 32.02 37.95
C LEU A 257 -34.31 30.80 37.04
#